data_AF-A0A7Y2H2R9-F1
#
_entry.id   AF-A0A7Y2H2R9-F1
#
_cell.length_a   1.000
_cell.length_b   1.000
_cell.length_c   1.000
_cell.angle_alpha   90.00
_cell.angle_beta   90.00
_cell.angle_gamma   90.00
#
_symmetry.space_group_name_H-M   'P 1'
#
loop_
_entity.id
_entity.type
_entity.pdbx_description
1 polymer ?
#
loop_
_entity_poly.entity_id
_entity_poly.type
_entity_poly.pdbx_seq_one_letter_code
_entity_poly.pdbx_strand_id
1 'polypeptide(L)'
;YQQKKPWTLSAGDLELIPLAKRLTGTAANVQILGIDLKHTNLDSIEVRLDGDSLRVEVPRGKQLWLEHSDSWKPISKPRAQEKGPRRYGAFKDVFQNKVQFVVGTQGTKRENAWALARARYDAEYLWYQGNGSIDVLLDTMFDPESEPHRNVVLYGNEDTHEDWDALWRGSSVEVRSDQVRVGDKKLVGSDLAVFAVRPRPGSAKSLVGVISATGMTGFNLIEGRPYLAPGFAYPDFTVFRAREESLVEAAGFFKNDWSWDKQNVAWRE
;
A
#
# COMPACT_ATOMS: atom_id res chain seq x y z
N TYR A 1 -3.49 -14.61 -5.27
CA TYR A 1 -4.31 -13.45 -4.84
C TYR A 1 -3.56 -12.64 -3.80
N GLN A 2 -3.08 -13.27 -2.72
CA GLN A 2 -2.13 -12.68 -1.77
C GLN A 2 -0.83 -13.49 -1.71
N GLN A 3 0.26 -12.83 -1.37
CA GLN A 3 1.61 -13.38 -1.22
C GLN A 3 1.99 -13.45 0.27
N LYS A 4 2.94 -14.33 0.61
CA LYS A 4 3.48 -14.45 1.98
C LYS A 4 4.60 -13.42 2.23
N LYS A 5 5.46 -13.22 1.24
CA LYS A 5 6.62 -12.32 1.24
C LYS A 5 6.43 -11.24 0.17
N PRO A 6 6.30 -9.97 0.56
CA PRO A 6 6.22 -8.86 -0.39
C PRO A 6 7.43 -8.81 -1.33
N TRP A 7 7.21 -8.39 -2.58
CA TRP A 7 8.24 -8.21 -3.63
C TRP A 7 9.08 -9.44 -3.99
N THR A 8 8.79 -10.61 -3.41
CA THR A 8 9.32 -11.88 -3.91
C THR A 8 8.34 -12.41 -4.98
N LEU A 9 8.86 -12.99 -6.05
CA LEU A 9 8.01 -13.60 -7.09
C LEU A 9 7.10 -14.67 -6.47
N SER A 10 5.81 -14.63 -6.80
CA SER A 10 4.90 -15.75 -6.55
C SER A 10 4.85 -16.63 -7.79
N ALA A 11 4.87 -17.94 -7.58
CA ALA A 11 4.75 -18.93 -8.64
C ALA A 11 3.72 -19.99 -8.24
N GLY A 12 3.06 -20.57 -9.22
CA GLY A 12 2.19 -21.71 -9.04
C GLY A 12 2.25 -22.60 -10.27
N ASP A 13 2.36 -23.90 -10.05
CA ASP A 13 2.28 -24.93 -11.08
C ASP A 13 1.09 -25.82 -10.73
N LEU A 14 -0.01 -25.67 -11.47
CA LEU A 14 -1.32 -26.21 -11.12
C LEU A 14 -1.93 -26.94 -12.31
N GLU A 15 -2.42 -28.14 -12.06
CA GLU A 15 -3.16 -28.95 -13.02
C GLU A 15 -4.56 -29.26 -12.49
N LEU A 16 -5.58 -28.82 -13.23
CA LEU A 16 -6.98 -29.19 -12.99
C LEU A 16 -7.35 -30.37 -13.88
N ILE A 17 -7.78 -31.47 -13.26
CA ILE A 17 -8.22 -32.72 -13.91
C ILE A 17 -9.72 -32.92 -13.60
N PRO A 18 -10.64 -32.37 -14.43
CA PRO A 18 -12.07 -32.38 -14.12
C PRO A 18 -12.69 -33.77 -14.02
N LEU A 19 -12.27 -34.71 -14.87
CA LEU A 19 -12.79 -36.09 -14.85
C LEU A 19 -12.45 -36.82 -13.55
N ALA A 20 -11.28 -36.55 -12.99
CA ALA A 20 -10.85 -37.08 -11.70
C ALA A 20 -11.37 -36.25 -10.51
N LYS A 21 -12.10 -35.15 -10.78
CA LYS A 21 -12.51 -34.14 -9.78
C LYS A 21 -11.32 -33.70 -8.91
N ARG A 22 -10.16 -33.46 -9.53
CA ARG A 22 -8.90 -33.20 -8.81
C ARG A 22 -8.21 -31.95 -9.32
N LEU A 23 -7.71 -31.12 -8.41
CA LEU A 23 -6.71 -30.09 -8.65
C LEU A 23 -5.42 -30.53 -7.96
N THR A 24 -4.30 -30.52 -8.66
CA THR A 24 -3.00 -30.88 -8.09
C THR A 24 -1.95 -29.82 -8.43
N GLY A 25 -0.92 -29.66 -7.59
CA GLY A 25 0.16 -28.75 -7.91
C GLY A 25 0.98 -28.25 -6.73
N THR A 26 1.75 -27.19 -6.98
CA THR A 26 2.56 -26.50 -5.98
C THR A 26 2.40 -24.99 -6.10
N ALA A 27 2.64 -24.28 -5.00
CA ALA A 27 2.61 -22.83 -4.95
C ALA A 27 3.74 -22.26 -4.09
N ALA A 28 4.54 -21.39 -4.69
CA ALA A 28 5.63 -20.68 -4.01
C ALA A 28 5.23 -19.22 -3.75
N ASN A 29 5.46 -18.76 -2.52
CA ASN A 29 5.13 -17.40 -2.08
C ASN A 29 3.65 -17.00 -2.32
N VAL A 30 2.71 -17.94 -2.12
CA VAL A 30 1.27 -17.68 -2.19
C VAL A 30 0.66 -17.87 -0.81
N GLN A 31 -0.02 -16.86 -0.28
CA GLN A 31 -0.83 -16.98 0.94
C GLN A 31 -2.28 -17.30 0.61
N ILE A 32 -2.87 -16.59 -0.35
CA ILE A 32 -4.24 -16.85 -0.81
C ILE A 32 -4.27 -17.10 -2.30
N LEU A 33 -4.92 -18.21 -2.68
CA LEU A 33 -5.18 -18.62 -4.05
C LEU A 33 -6.69 -18.52 -4.35
N GLY A 34 -7.03 -18.01 -5.53
CA GLY A 34 -8.40 -17.99 -6.05
C GLY A 34 -8.44 -18.77 -7.36
N ILE A 35 -9.33 -19.75 -7.46
CA ILE A 35 -9.48 -20.62 -8.62
C ILE A 35 -10.89 -20.46 -9.18
N ASP A 36 -11.00 -20.06 -10.45
CA ASP A 36 -12.27 -20.00 -11.17
C ASP A 36 -12.57 -21.39 -11.77
N LEU A 37 -13.66 -22.01 -11.31
CA LEU A 37 -14.12 -23.33 -11.71
C LEU A 37 -15.39 -23.26 -12.59
N LYS A 38 -15.76 -22.09 -13.12
CA LYS A 38 -17.00 -21.90 -13.93
C LYS A 38 -17.04 -22.77 -15.18
N HIS A 39 -15.88 -23.18 -15.70
CA HIS A 39 -15.78 -24.07 -16.86
C HIS A 39 -15.95 -25.56 -16.50
N THR A 40 -16.30 -25.87 -15.24
CA THR A 40 -16.49 -27.24 -14.76
C THR A 40 -17.89 -27.45 -14.18
N ASN A 41 -18.41 -28.67 -14.31
CA ASN A 41 -19.66 -29.10 -13.67
C ASN A 41 -19.42 -29.79 -12.32
N LEU A 42 -18.34 -29.42 -11.62
CA LEU A 42 -17.96 -30.06 -10.35
C LEU A 42 -18.77 -29.50 -9.18
N ASP A 43 -19.32 -30.39 -8.36
CA ASP A 43 -19.95 -30.03 -7.08
C ASP A 43 -18.99 -30.21 -5.89
N SER A 44 -17.95 -31.04 -6.08
CA SER A 44 -16.85 -31.22 -5.12
C SER A 44 -15.55 -31.46 -5.87
N ILE A 45 -14.43 -31.06 -5.28
CA ILE A 45 -13.09 -31.26 -5.83
C ILE A 45 -12.10 -31.70 -4.74
N GLU A 46 -11.22 -32.64 -5.08
CA GLU A 46 -10.02 -32.97 -4.29
C GLU A 46 -8.90 -32.01 -4.67
N VAL A 47 -8.37 -31.27 -3.70
CA VAL A 47 -7.26 -30.33 -3.88
C VAL A 47 -6.03 -30.94 -3.24
N ARG A 48 -4.97 -31.13 -4.05
CA ARG A 48 -3.66 -31.60 -3.62
C ARG A 48 -2.61 -30.52 -3.90
N LEU A 49 -2.24 -29.74 -2.89
CA LEU A 49 -1.32 -28.61 -3.07
C LEU A 49 -0.19 -28.70 -2.05
N ASP A 50 1.05 -28.54 -2.51
CA ASP A 50 2.24 -28.51 -1.64
C ASP A 50 2.39 -29.74 -0.72
N GLY A 51 1.86 -30.89 -1.14
CA GLY A 51 1.82 -32.13 -0.36
C GLY A 51 0.59 -32.29 0.55
N ASP A 52 -0.16 -31.23 0.79
CA ASP A 52 -1.45 -31.29 1.48
C ASP A 52 -2.52 -31.90 0.57
N SER A 53 -3.52 -32.55 1.16
CA SER A 53 -4.70 -33.04 0.45
C SER A 53 -5.97 -32.72 1.23
N LEU A 54 -6.93 -32.07 0.57
CA LEU A 54 -8.24 -31.76 1.14
C LEU A 54 -9.35 -31.92 0.12
N ARG A 55 -10.54 -32.32 0.57
CA ARG A 55 -11.74 -32.37 -0.26
C ARG A 55 -12.64 -31.19 0.07
N VAL A 56 -13.06 -30.46 -0.96
CA VAL A 56 -13.81 -29.20 -0.82
C VAL A 56 -15.08 -29.25 -1.67
N GLU A 57 -16.19 -28.76 -1.11
CA GLU A 57 -17.40 -28.49 -1.88
C GLU A 57 -17.21 -27.25 -2.76
N VAL A 58 -17.60 -27.35 -4.03
CA VAL A 58 -17.44 -26.22 -4.96
C VAL A 58 -18.54 -25.19 -4.67
N PRO A 59 -18.19 -23.93 -4.37
CA PRO A 59 -19.18 -22.89 -4.08
C PRO A 59 -20.13 -22.68 -5.27
N ARG A 60 -21.38 -22.25 -5.00
CA ARG A 60 -22.40 -21.99 -6.05
C ARG A 60 -21.89 -21.05 -7.16
N GLY A 61 -21.11 -20.02 -6.80
CA GLY A 61 -20.50 -19.09 -7.77
C GLY A 61 -19.29 -19.64 -8.53
N LYS A 62 -18.95 -20.92 -8.32
CA LYS A 62 -17.81 -21.64 -8.90
C LYS A 62 -16.46 -20.94 -8.71
N GLN A 63 -16.32 -20.09 -7.68
CA GLN A 63 -15.06 -19.48 -7.29
C GLN A 63 -14.59 -20.09 -5.98
N LEU A 64 -13.50 -20.86 -6.02
CA LEU A 64 -12.86 -21.43 -4.84
C LEU A 64 -11.76 -20.50 -4.34
N TRP A 65 -11.71 -20.29 -3.03
CA TRP A 65 -10.64 -19.55 -2.35
C TRP A 65 -9.96 -20.46 -1.33
N LEU A 66 -8.64 -20.47 -1.35
CA LEU A 66 -7.81 -21.27 -0.45
C LEU A 66 -6.79 -20.36 0.21
N GLU A 67 -6.57 -20.53 1.51
CA GLU A 67 -5.51 -19.89 2.27
C GLU A 67 -4.50 -20.93 2.76
N HIS A 68 -3.22 -20.59 2.64
CA HIS A 68 -2.12 -21.34 3.23
C HIS A 68 -1.67 -20.66 4.52
N SER A 69 -1.98 -21.30 5.64
CA SER A 69 -1.42 -21.01 6.97
C SER A 69 -0.34 -22.06 7.28
N ASP A 70 -0.66 -23.04 8.14
CA ASP A 70 0.14 -24.25 8.34
C ASP A 70 -0.13 -25.30 7.26
N SER A 71 -1.37 -25.33 6.77
CA SER A 71 -1.84 -26.15 5.66
C SER A 71 -2.89 -25.40 4.84
N TRP A 72 -3.18 -25.90 3.63
CA TRP A 72 -4.22 -25.34 2.78
C TRP A 72 -5.63 -25.55 3.33
N LYS A 73 -6.40 -24.46 3.43
CA LYS A 73 -7.79 -24.48 3.93
C LYS A 73 -8.71 -23.67 3.03
N PRO A 74 -9.97 -24.11 2.83
CA PRO A 74 -10.95 -23.30 2.13
C PRO A 74 -11.36 -22.11 2.98
N ILE A 75 -11.47 -20.95 2.34
CA ILE A 75 -11.90 -19.71 2.99
C ILE A 75 -13.02 -19.04 2.19
N SER A 76 -13.68 -18.08 2.81
CA SER A 76 -14.53 -17.14 2.06
C SER A 76 -13.67 -16.21 1.21
N LYS A 77 -14.31 -15.50 0.27
CA LYS A 77 -13.62 -14.51 -0.56
C LYS A 77 -12.92 -13.46 0.33
N PRO A 78 -11.62 -13.19 0.12
CA PRO A 78 -10.91 -12.17 0.89
C PRO A 78 -11.58 -10.81 0.80
N ARG A 79 -11.51 -10.04 1.88
CA ARG A 79 -12.12 -8.71 1.95
C ARG A 79 -11.45 -7.77 0.95
N ALA A 80 -12.23 -6.91 0.31
CA ALA A 80 -11.68 -5.95 -0.65
C ALA A 80 -10.76 -4.90 -0.01
N GLN A 81 -10.83 -4.76 1.32
CA GLN A 81 -10.00 -3.87 2.11
C GLN A 81 -8.58 -4.42 2.33
N GLU A 82 -8.38 -5.73 2.20
CA GLU A 82 -7.08 -6.37 2.34
C GLU A 82 -6.22 -6.15 1.09
N LYS A 83 -4.92 -6.44 1.17
CA LYS A 83 -4.03 -6.48 0.02
C LYS A 83 -4.55 -7.45 -1.02
N GLY A 84 -4.40 -7.09 -2.29
CA GLY A 84 -4.80 -7.93 -3.40
C GLY A 84 -4.48 -7.29 -4.74
N PRO A 85 -4.83 -7.92 -5.88
CA PRO A 85 -4.41 -7.47 -7.20
C PRO A 85 -4.83 -6.04 -7.57
N ARG A 86 -5.88 -5.51 -6.94
CA ARG A 86 -6.33 -4.12 -7.15
C ARG A 86 -5.57 -3.09 -6.33
N ARG A 87 -4.92 -3.53 -5.25
CA ARG A 87 -4.29 -2.69 -4.24
C ARG A 87 -3.35 -3.53 -3.40
N TYR A 88 -2.13 -3.74 -3.90
CA TYR A 88 -1.15 -4.57 -3.22
C TYR A 88 -0.14 -3.74 -2.42
N GLY A 89 0.13 -2.51 -2.87
CA GLY A 89 1.09 -1.62 -2.25
C GLY A 89 2.49 -1.78 -2.83
N ALA A 90 3.48 -1.32 -2.06
CA ALA A 90 4.50 -0.35 -2.46
C ALA A 90 3.96 1.07 -2.56
N PHE A 91 4.76 2.04 -2.11
CA PHE A 91 4.38 3.45 -2.10
C PHE A 91 3.96 3.96 -3.48
N LYS A 92 4.62 3.49 -4.56
CA LYS A 92 4.36 3.95 -5.93
C LYS A 92 2.95 3.65 -6.45
N ASP A 93 2.26 2.67 -5.88
CA ASP A 93 0.88 2.34 -6.25
C ASP A 93 -0.09 3.51 -5.98
N VAL A 94 0.25 4.42 -5.07
CA VAL A 94 -0.59 5.60 -4.79
C VAL A 94 -0.76 6.50 -6.01
N PHE A 95 0.21 6.55 -6.93
CA PHE A 95 0.15 7.41 -8.11
C PHE A 95 -0.73 6.84 -9.25
N GLN A 96 -1.29 5.65 -9.07
CA GLN A 96 -2.23 5.04 -10.02
C GLN A 96 -3.68 5.53 -9.78
N ASN A 97 -4.64 4.95 -10.51
CA ASN A 97 -6.08 5.11 -10.26
C ASN A 97 -6.55 6.57 -10.14
N LYS A 98 -6.16 7.40 -11.12
CA LYS A 98 -6.53 8.83 -11.23
C LYS A 98 -6.21 9.61 -9.96
N VAL A 99 -4.97 9.55 -9.50
CA VAL A 99 -4.52 10.18 -8.26
C VAL A 99 -4.84 11.69 -8.20
N GLN A 100 -5.16 12.18 -7.00
CA GLN A 100 -5.25 13.60 -6.65
C GLN A 100 -4.13 13.96 -5.68
N PHE A 101 -3.56 15.14 -5.83
CA PHE A 101 -2.57 15.69 -4.91
C PHE A 101 -3.25 16.74 -4.03
N VAL A 102 -3.26 16.52 -2.72
CA VAL A 102 -3.89 17.40 -1.75
C VAL A 102 -2.82 18.03 -0.88
N VAL A 103 -2.83 19.36 -0.84
CA VAL A 103 -1.78 20.19 -0.26
C VAL A 103 -2.27 20.74 1.07
N GLY A 104 -1.54 20.46 2.15
CA GLY A 104 -1.80 21.00 3.48
C GLY A 104 -1.62 22.51 3.53
N THR A 105 -2.55 23.21 4.19
CA THR A 105 -2.52 24.69 4.33
C THR A 105 -2.50 25.18 5.78
N GLN A 106 -2.47 24.28 6.76
CA GLN A 106 -2.55 24.62 8.19
C GLN A 106 -1.17 24.86 8.84
N GLY A 107 -0.08 24.65 8.10
CA GLY A 107 1.28 24.87 8.57
C GLY A 107 1.75 26.32 8.53
N THR A 108 3.04 26.53 8.77
CA THR A 108 3.67 27.84 8.58
C THR A 108 3.67 28.22 7.10
N LYS A 109 3.85 29.53 6.81
CA LYS A 109 3.98 30.02 5.42
C LYS A 109 5.02 29.25 4.60
N ARG A 110 6.11 28.83 5.25
CA ARG A 110 7.21 28.10 4.59
C ARG A 110 6.82 26.65 4.29
N GLU A 111 6.15 25.98 5.21
CA GLU A 111 5.67 24.60 5.02
C GLU A 111 4.59 24.54 3.93
N ASN A 112 3.63 25.46 3.96
CA ASN A 112 2.57 25.53 2.95
C ASN A 112 3.15 25.81 1.55
N ALA A 113 4.12 26.73 1.47
CA ALA A 113 4.81 27.01 0.21
C ALA A 113 5.59 25.79 -0.32
N TRP A 114 6.26 25.05 0.57
CA TRP A 114 6.95 23.82 0.21
C TRP A 114 5.99 22.76 -0.29
N ALA A 115 4.89 22.50 0.43
CA ALA A 115 3.91 21.47 0.08
C ALA A 115 3.30 21.73 -1.30
N LEU A 116 2.91 22.99 -1.57
CA LEU A 116 2.38 23.39 -2.87
C LEU A 116 3.43 23.26 -3.98
N ALA A 117 4.66 23.73 -3.74
CA ALA A 117 5.74 23.64 -4.73
C ALA A 117 6.05 22.16 -5.06
N ARG A 118 6.09 21.29 -4.05
CA ARG A 118 6.37 19.87 -4.23
C ARG A 118 5.26 19.17 -5.01
N ALA A 119 3.99 19.39 -4.65
CA ALA A 119 2.86 18.80 -5.36
C ALA A 119 2.81 19.23 -6.84
N ARG A 120 3.09 20.51 -7.12
CA ARG A 120 3.19 21.03 -8.49
C ARG A 120 4.35 20.39 -9.25
N TYR A 121 5.52 20.30 -8.65
CA TYR A 121 6.67 19.64 -9.26
C TYR A 121 6.36 18.18 -9.60
N ASP A 122 5.72 17.44 -8.70
CA ASP A 122 5.35 16.04 -8.95
C ASP A 122 4.34 15.89 -10.08
N ALA A 123 3.36 16.80 -10.14
CA ALA A 123 2.37 16.82 -11.21
C ALA A 123 3.03 17.12 -12.56
N GLU A 124 3.92 18.10 -12.62
CA GLU A 124 4.71 18.45 -13.81
C GLU A 124 5.65 17.30 -14.22
N TYR A 125 6.27 16.61 -13.26
CA TYR A 125 7.10 15.44 -13.53
C TYR A 125 6.31 14.32 -14.19
N LEU A 126 5.10 14.01 -13.68
CA LEU A 126 4.22 12.99 -14.26
C LEU A 126 3.63 13.40 -15.59
N TRP A 127 3.35 14.69 -15.78
CA TRP A 127 2.97 15.24 -17.08
C TRP A 127 4.09 15.03 -18.11
N TYR A 128 5.31 15.41 -17.77
CA TYR A 128 6.46 15.28 -18.67
C TYR A 128 6.81 13.81 -19.00
N GLN A 129 6.82 12.92 -18.00
CA GLN A 129 7.23 11.52 -18.18
C GLN A 129 6.13 10.61 -18.75
N GLY A 130 4.87 10.89 -18.44
CA GLY A 130 3.76 9.96 -18.71
C GLY A 130 2.51 10.61 -19.28
N ASN A 131 2.55 11.90 -19.65
CA ASN A 131 1.39 12.68 -20.08
C ASN A 131 0.25 12.65 -19.04
N GLY A 132 0.60 12.59 -17.75
CA GLY A 132 -0.36 12.64 -16.66
C GLY A 132 -0.96 14.03 -16.48
N SER A 133 -2.26 14.09 -16.20
CA SER A 133 -2.93 15.32 -15.77
C SER A 133 -3.45 15.08 -14.35
N ILE A 134 -2.75 15.66 -13.38
CA ILE A 134 -3.02 15.46 -11.95
C ILE A 134 -3.71 16.70 -11.39
N ASP A 135 -4.82 16.49 -10.68
CA ASP A 135 -5.46 17.56 -9.93
C ASP A 135 -4.63 17.87 -8.68
N VAL A 136 -4.17 19.12 -8.58
CA VAL A 136 -3.51 19.65 -7.39
C VAL A 136 -4.50 20.55 -6.66
N LEU A 137 -4.94 20.11 -5.49
CA LEU A 137 -5.96 20.74 -4.67
C LEU A 137 -5.36 21.19 -3.34
N LEU A 138 -5.84 22.32 -2.81
CA LEU A 138 -5.61 22.64 -1.41
C LEU A 138 -6.56 21.79 -0.55
N ASP A 139 -6.14 21.41 0.65
CA ASP A 139 -6.97 20.71 1.63
C ASP A 139 -8.30 21.44 1.88
N THR A 140 -8.29 22.76 2.01
CA THR A 140 -9.49 23.62 2.12
C THR A 140 -10.47 23.56 0.95
N MET A 141 -10.08 23.00 -0.20
CA MET A 141 -10.93 22.83 -1.39
C MET A 141 -11.19 21.35 -1.71
N PHE A 142 -10.65 20.44 -0.90
CA PHE A 142 -10.79 19.00 -1.09
C PHE A 142 -11.96 18.47 -0.26
N ASP A 143 -12.75 17.57 -0.84
CA ASP A 143 -13.77 16.81 -0.13
C ASP A 143 -13.40 15.33 -0.14
N PRO A 144 -12.98 14.76 1.01
CA PRO A 144 -12.61 13.35 1.15
C PRO A 144 -13.67 12.34 0.69
N GLU A 145 -14.95 12.73 0.68
CA GLU A 145 -16.07 11.83 0.37
C GLU A 145 -16.58 11.96 -1.08
N SER A 146 -16.24 13.04 -1.79
CA SER A 146 -16.76 13.33 -3.13
C SER A 146 -16.34 12.32 -4.21
N GLU A 147 -15.08 11.86 -4.16
CA GLU A 147 -14.49 10.99 -5.19
C GLU A 147 -13.76 9.76 -4.58
N PRO A 148 -14.44 8.88 -3.84
CA PRO A 148 -13.83 7.81 -3.03
C PRO A 148 -13.07 6.76 -3.86
N HIS A 149 -13.27 6.75 -5.17
CA HIS A 149 -12.68 5.80 -6.11
C HIS A 149 -11.38 6.27 -6.77
N ARG A 150 -10.86 7.44 -6.38
CA ARG A 150 -9.54 7.95 -6.79
C ARG A 150 -8.49 7.72 -5.71
N ASN A 151 -7.23 7.58 -6.10
CA ASN A 151 -6.14 7.64 -5.13
C ASN A 151 -5.88 9.08 -4.68
N VAL A 152 -5.29 9.25 -3.51
CA VAL A 152 -4.95 10.56 -2.94
C VAL A 152 -3.53 10.55 -2.40
N VAL A 153 -2.77 11.61 -2.65
CA VAL A 153 -1.48 11.87 -1.99
C VAL A 153 -1.61 13.14 -1.18
N LEU A 154 -1.31 13.04 0.12
CA LEU A 154 -1.27 14.19 1.02
C LEU A 154 0.15 14.74 1.10
N TYR A 155 0.27 16.05 0.95
CA TYR A 155 1.51 16.81 1.13
C TYR A 155 1.40 17.63 2.41
N GLY A 156 2.18 17.27 3.43
CA GLY A 156 2.05 17.82 4.78
C GLY A 156 2.04 16.71 5.82
N ASN A 157 1.70 17.06 7.07
CA ASN A 157 1.59 16.13 8.20
C ASN A 157 0.30 16.41 8.99
N GLU A 158 0.08 15.69 10.09
CA GLU A 158 -1.14 15.82 10.92
C GLU A 158 -1.41 17.24 11.43
N ASP A 159 -0.37 18.03 11.71
CA ASP A 159 -0.53 19.39 12.24
C ASP A 159 -0.66 20.43 11.11
N THR A 160 -0.35 20.06 9.86
CA THR A 160 -0.31 21.01 8.73
C THR A 160 -1.36 20.75 7.65
N HIS A 161 -2.20 19.73 7.82
CA HIS A 161 -3.16 19.29 6.80
C HIS A 161 -4.56 19.07 7.39
N GLU A 162 -5.56 19.76 6.86
CA GLU A 162 -6.94 19.74 7.35
C GLU A 162 -7.60 18.35 7.27
N ASP A 163 -7.44 17.63 6.14
CA ASP A 163 -8.05 16.31 5.93
C ASP A 163 -7.31 15.12 6.57
N TRP A 164 -6.25 15.36 7.34
CA TRP A 164 -5.41 14.27 7.84
C TRP A 164 -6.19 13.25 8.67
N ASP A 165 -7.13 13.74 9.48
CA ASP A 165 -7.96 12.90 10.32
C ASP A 165 -8.92 12.01 9.52
N ALA A 166 -9.49 12.54 8.44
CA ALA A 166 -10.42 11.80 7.59
C ALA A 166 -9.72 10.68 6.81
N LEU A 167 -8.47 10.91 6.38
CA LEU A 167 -7.79 10.02 5.45
C LEU A 167 -6.69 9.16 6.07
N TRP A 168 -5.98 9.66 7.08
CA TRP A 168 -4.72 9.06 7.56
C TRP A 168 -4.72 8.62 9.03
N ARG A 169 -5.62 9.15 9.88
CA ARG A 169 -5.68 8.79 11.30
C ARG A 169 -5.78 7.28 11.53
N GLY A 170 -5.11 6.83 12.59
CA GLY A 170 -5.02 5.40 12.95
C GLY A 170 -4.15 4.57 12.01
N SER A 171 -3.35 5.22 11.16
CA SER A 171 -2.32 4.54 10.36
C SER A 171 -1.25 3.95 11.27
N SER A 172 -0.60 2.87 10.83
CA SER A 172 0.59 2.34 11.51
C SER A 172 1.79 3.27 11.40
N VAL A 173 1.74 4.27 10.52
CA VAL A 173 2.74 5.33 10.38
C VAL A 173 2.05 6.66 10.61
N GLU A 174 2.32 7.32 11.73
CA GLU A 174 1.81 8.64 12.08
C GLU A 174 2.92 9.67 12.00
N VAL A 175 2.62 10.83 11.43
CA VAL A 175 3.58 11.90 11.22
C VAL A 175 3.00 13.20 11.74
N ARG A 176 3.71 13.85 12.64
CA ARG A 176 3.38 15.17 13.19
C ARG A 176 4.62 16.05 13.15
N SER A 177 4.47 17.32 13.51
CA SER A 177 5.61 18.17 13.80
C SER A 177 6.50 17.51 14.86
N ASP A 178 7.81 17.54 14.64
CA ASP A 178 8.85 16.99 15.51
C ASP A 178 8.78 15.49 15.82
N GLN A 179 7.89 14.70 15.21
CA GLN A 179 7.83 13.26 15.50
C GLN A 179 7.23 12.39 14.39
N VAL A 180 7.76 11.18 14.27
CA VAL A 180 7.14 10.07 13.52
C VAL A 180 6.89 8.92 14.49
N ARG A 181 5.72 8.29 14.44
CA ARG A 181 5.47 7.00 15.09
C ARG A 181 5.28 5.92 14.03
N VAL A 182 6.00 4.82 14.15
CA VAL A 182 5.87 3.64 13.30
C VAL A 182 5.60 2.43 14.19
N GLY A 183 4.39 1.90 14.14
CA GLY A 183 3.91 0.89 15.08
C GLY A 183 4.10 1.37 16.52
N ASP A 184 4.90 0.63 17.29
CA ASP A 184 5.19 0.91 18.69
C ASP A 184 6.36 1.91 18.90
N LYS A 185 7.14 2.22 17.85
CA LYS A 185 8.37 3.01 17.98
C LYS A 185 8.12 4.48 17.63
N LYS A 186 8.54 5.36 18.53
CA LYS A 186 8.49 6.81 18.36
C LYS A 186 9.88 7.34 18.01
N LEU A 187 9.95 8.13 16.94
CA LEU A 187 11.12 8.89 16.51
C LEU A 187 10.84 10.37 16.72
N VAL A 188 11.76 11.09 17.34
CA VAL A 188 11.63 12.53 17.62
C VAL A 188 12.66 13.31 16.81
N GLY A 189 12.30 14.52 16.39
CA GLY A 189 13.12 15.48 15.63
C GLY A 189 12.35 16.09 14.45
N SER A 190 12.72 17.31 14.06
CA SER A 190 12.20 18.06 12.89
C SER A 190 12.89 17.70 11.56
N ASP A 191 13.73 16.67 11.59
CA ASP A 191 14.65 16.24 10.54
C ASP A 191 14.23 14.92 9.88
N LEU A 192 12.98 14.49 10.08
CA LEU A 192 12.44 13.23 9.58
C LEU A 192 11.54 13.47 8.36
N ALA A 193 11.64 12.58 7.36
CA ALA A 193 10.75 12.54 6.21
C ALA A 193 10.11 11.15 6.07
N VAL A 194 8.92 11.08 5.48
CA VAL A 194 8.14 9.85 5.40
C VAL A 194 7.47 9.75 4.03
N PHE A 195 7.65 8.59 3.41
CA PHE A 195 6.73 8.07 2.40
C PHE A 195 5.95 6.93 3.03
N ALA A 196 4.64 6.92 2.90
CA ALA A 196 3.82 5.80 3.33
C ALA A 196 2.55 5.71 2.51
N VAL A 197 1.97 4.50 2.43
CA VAL A 197 0.72 4.25 1.73
C VAL A 197 -0.20 3.33 2.54
N ARG A 198 -1.51 3.55 2.47
CA ARG A 198 -2.53 2.70 3.08
C ARG A 198 -3.83 2.69 2.25
N PRO A 199 -4.77 1.78 2.56
CA PRO A 199 -6.14 1.86 2.08
C PRO A 199 -6.75 3.24 2.33
N ARG A 200 -7.32 3.85 1.27
CA ARG A 200 -8.18 5.03 1.44
C ARG A 200 -9.44 4.59 2.21
N PRO A 201 -9.77 5.24 3.34
CA PRO A 201 -11.06 5.02 4.02
C PRO A 201 -12.24 5.16 3.05
N GLY A 202 -13.30 4.37 3.25
CA GLY A 202 -14.47 4.38 2.36
C GLY A 202 -14.27 3.73 0.98
N SER A 203 -13.06 3.27 0.63
CA SER A 203 -12.77 2.72 -0.70
C SER A 203 -12.32 1.25 -0.69
N ALA A 204 -12.97 0.45 -1.54
CA ALA A 204 -12.62 -0.95 -1.79
C ALA A 204 -11.44 -1.14 -2.77
N LYS A 205 -10.90 -0.06 -3.35
CA LYS A 205 -9.82 -0.14 -4.34
C LYS A 205 -8.76 0.96 -4.26
N SER A 206 -9.11 2.14 -3.74
CA SER A 206 -8.18 3.28 -3.74
C SER A 206 -7.17 3.23 -2.60
N LEU A 207 -6.04 3.89 -2.82
CA LEU A 207 -5.00 4.16 -1.83
C LEU A 207 -5.02 5.62 -1.43
N VAL A 208 -4.60 5.89 -0.20
CA VAL A 208 -4.07 7.18 0.19
C VAL A 208 -2.60 7.00 0.54
N GLY A 209 -1.77 7.97 0.18
CA GLY A 209 -0.37 8.01 0.56
C GLY A 209 0.01 9.38 1.09
N VAL A 210 1.14 9.44 1.79
CA VAL A 210 1.67 10.67 2.36
C VAL A 210 3.08 10.92 1.85
N ILE A 211 3.34 12.16 1.46
CA ILE A 211 4.67 12.73 1.26
C ILE A 211 4.82 13.76 2.38
N SER A 212 5.38 13.31 3.49
CA SER A 212 5.28 14.00 4.77
C SER A 212 6.64 14.19 5.41
N ALA A 213 6.74 15.14 6.32
CA ALA A 213 7.91 15.34 7.17
C ALA A 213 7.51 15.92 8.52
N THR A 214 8.47 15.93 9.45
CA THR A 214 8.28 16.48 10.81
C THR A 214 8.68 17.95 10.93
N GLY A 215 9.24 18.54 9.88
CA GLY A 215 9.66 19.93 9.82
C GLY A 215 10.41 20.22 8.51
N MET A 216 10.83 21.47 8.33
CA MET A 216 11.45 21.93 7.07
C MET A 216 12.75 21.18 6.71
N THR A 217 13.54 20.76 7.69
CA THR A 217 14.73 19.93 7.43
C THR A 217 14.34 18.59 6.79
N GLY A 218 13.31 17.93 7.34
CA GLY A 218 12.75 16.71 6.76
C GLY A 218 12.11 16.95 5.39
N PHE A 219 11.35 18.04 5.21
CA PHE A 219 10.76 18.38 3.92
C PHE A 219 11.82 18.54 2.81
N ASN A 220 12.95 19.18 3.13
CA ASN A 220 14.06 19.31 2.17
C ASN A 220 14.70 17.95 1.82
N LEU A 221 14.67 16.95 2.71
CA LEU A 221 15.19 15.61 2.40
C LEU A 221 14.42 14.93 1.26
N ILE A 222 13.14 15.26 1.10
CA ILE A 222 12.26 14.67 0.08
C ILE A 222 12.68 15.10 -1.32
N GLU A 223 13.23 16.30 -1.49
CA GLU A 223 13.59 16.86 -2.80
C GLU A 223 14.59 15.98 -3.56
N GLY A 224 15.49 15.32 -2.83
CA GLY A 224 16.49 14.39 -3.39
C GLY A 224 16.03 12.94 -3.46
N ARG A 225 14.73 12.63 -3.39
CA ARG A 225 14.22 11.24 -3.39
C ARG A 225 13.47 10.93 -4.68
N PRO A 226 13.97 9.99 -5.50
CA PRO A 226 13.42 9.72 -6.82
C PRO A 226 12.22 8.76 -6.80
N TYR A 227 11.18 9.00 -6.00
CA TYR A 227 10.02 8.08 -5.89
C TYR A 227 9.14 8.00 -7.16
N LEU A 228 9.21 9.01 -8.03
CA LEU A 228 8.51 8.99 -9.32
C LEU A 228 9.38 8.40 -10.44
N ALA A 229 10.70 8.39 -10.29
CA ALA A 229 11.60 7.95 -11.34
C ALA A 229 11.45 6.44 -11.65
N PRO A 230 11.63 6.03 -12.92
CA PRO A 230 11.69 4.61 -13.29
C PRO A 230 12.79 3.88 -12.52
N GLY A 231 12.55 2.61 -12.17
CA GLY A 231 13.54 1.77 -11.47
C GLY A 231 13.69 2.02 -9.96
N PHE A 232 13.08 3.08 -9.43
CA PHE A 232 13.02 3.31 -7.99
C PHE A 232 11.68 2.86 -7.42
N ALA A 233 11.74 2.06 -6.36
CA ALA A 233 10.59 1.58 -5.63
C ALA A 233 10.84 1.74 -4.14
N TYR A 234 9.84 2.28 -3.44
CA TYR A 234 9.79 2.31 -1.99
C TYR A 234 8.76 1.28 -1.54
N PRO A 235 9.02 0.57 -0.42
CA PRO A 235 8.06 -0.36 0.17
C PRO A 235 6.82 0.41 0.69
N ASP A 236 5.93 -0.23 1.45
CA ASP A 236 4.69 0.44 1.88
C ASP A 236 4.94 1.69 2.72
N PHE A 237 6.05 1.73 3.47
CA PHE A 237 6.55 2.95 4.08
C PHE A 237 8.07 3.03 4.13
N THR A 238 8.60 4.24 4.16
CA THR A 238 10.02 4.53 4.38
C THR A 238 10.12 5.81 5.19
N VAL A 239 10.88 5.77 6.28
CA VAL A 239 11.24 6.92 7.10
C VAL A 239 12.69 7.27 6.84
N PHE A 240 12.93 8.54 6.53
CA PHE A 240 14.26 9.11 6.38
C PHE A 240 14.57 10.04 7.54
N ARG A 241 15.86 10.23 7.82
CA ARG A 241 16.36 11.21 8.78
C ARG A 241 17.58 11.94 8.21
N ALA A 242 17.68 13.25 8.45
CA ALA A 242 18.83 14.04 7.99
C ALA A 242 20.07 13.71 8.84
N ARG A 243 20.96 12.86 8.30
CA ARG A 243 22.25 12.50 8.91
C ARG A 243 23.31 12.32 7.82
N GLU A 244 24.57 12.37 8.22
CA GLU A 244 25.71 12.32 7.29
C GLU A 244 25.92 10.94 6.64
N GLU A 245 25.73 9.84 7.39
CA GLU A 245 26.16 8.50 6.96
C GLU A 245 25.05 7.62 6.34
N SER A 246 23.82 7.72 6.84
CA SER A 246 22.68 6.96 6.33
C SER A 246 21.39 7.73 6.55
N LEU A 247 20.63 7.86 5.47
CA LEU A 247 19.41 8.67 5.43
C LEU A 247 18.16 7.84 5.70
N VAL A 248 18.20 6.51 5.65
CA VAL A 248 17.04 5.64 5.91
C VAL A 248 17.04 5.20 7.37
N GLU A 249 16.02 5.60 8.10
CA GLU A 249 15.84 5.26 9.52
C GLU A 249 15.00 3.99 9.69
N ALA A 250 13.99 3.80 8.83
CA ALA A 250 13.14 2.62 8.81
C ALA A 250 12.50 2.40 7.44
N ALA A 251 12.24 1.16 7.05
CA ALA A 251 11.45 0.85 5.86
C ALA A 251 10.80 -0.52 5.99
N GLY A 252 9.64 -0.71 5.37
CA GLY A 252 9.00 -2.03 5.40
C GLY A 252 7.63 -2.11 4.77
N PHE A 253 7.05 -3.29 4.91
CA PHE A 253 5.73 -3.64 4.38
C PHE A 253 4.75 -3.92 5.53
N PHE A 254 3.49 -3.58 5.29
CA PHE A 254 2.39 -3.99 6.16
C PHE A 254 1.94 -5.41 5.83
N LYS A 255 1.23 -6.04 6.77
CA LYS A 255 0.58 -7.32 6.56
C LYS A 255 -0.46 -7.24 5.44
N ASN A 256 -0.98 -8.39 5.01
CA ASN A 256 -2.06 -8.46 4.01
C ASN A 256 -3.36 -7.78 4.47
N ASP A 257 -3.58 -7.59 5.76
CA ASP A 257 -4.69 -6.79 6.29
C ASP A 257 -4.35 -5.31 6.49
N TRP A 258 -3.18 -4.86 6.00
CA TRP A 258 -2.61 -3.52 6.15
C TRP A 258 -2.25 -3.13 7.59
N SER A 259 -2.27 -4.08 8.53
CA SER A 259 -1.80 -3.84 9.91
C SER A 259 -0.28 -3.86 10.00
N TRP A 260 0.22 -3.32 11.12
CA TRP A 260 1.64 -3.30 11.46
C TRP A 260 2.27 -4.71 11.42
N ASP A 261 3.44 -4.80 10.79
CA ASP A 261 4.22 -6.03 10.70
C ASP A 261 5.63 -5.84 11.27
N LYS A 262 5.93 -6.47 12.41
CA LYS A 262 7.26 -6.42 13.00
C LYS A 262 8.29 -7.23 12.20
N GLN A 263 7.87 -8.20 11.39
CA GLN A 263 8.76 -9.12 10.68
C GLN A 263 9.23 -8.57 9.33
N ASN A 264 8.41 -7.74 8.69
CA ASN A 264 8.71 -7.17 7.37
C ASN A 264 9.16 -5.70 7.45
N VAL A 265 9.79 -5.32 8.57
CA VAL A 265 10.30 -3.96 8.80
C VAL A 265 11.78 -4.01 9.20
N ALA A 266 12.58 -3.24 8.48
CA ALA A 266 13.96 -2.96 8.82
C ALA A 266 14.06 -1.61 9.53
N TRP A 267 14.83 -1.59 10.60
CA TRP A 267 15.26 -0.38 11.28
C TRP A 267 16.74 -0.18 11.04
N ARG A 268 17.19 1.07 11.02
CA ARG A 268 18.62 1.38 11.10
C ARG A 268 19.17 0.80 12.41
N GLU A 269 20.28 0.08 12.30
CA GLU A 269 21.08 -0.41 13.44
C GLU A 269 21.73 0.74 14.22
#